data_AF-A0A6L4ZJW8-F1
#
_entry.id   AF-A0A6L4ZJW8-F1
#
_cell.length_a   1.000
_cell.length_b   1.000
_cell.length_c   1.000
_cell.angle_alpha   90.00
_cell.angle_beta   90.00
_cell.angle_gamma   90.00
#
_symmetry.space_group_name_H-M   'P 1'
#
loop_
_entity.id
_entity.type
_entity.pdbx_description
1 polymer ?
#
loop_
_entity_poly.entity_id
_entity_poly.type
_entity_poly.pdbx_seq_one_letter_code
_entity_poly.pdbx_strand_id
1 'polypeptide(L)'
;QAERRPQKLVMGYSTSDIRRAKRQGKIAALMGIEGGHAIENSLMALRAFYRLGIRYMTLTHSNTNDWADSSTDMAQHNGLSDFGKEVVSEMNRLGMLIDVSHVSDKTMSDVLNISTAPIIASHSSAKALADHPRNISDGLLKGIAKNGGVVMVNFFSGFISQEYIAARKVRDEKLKAELETLNQTYKDDAKKLEEERDKLFAANPLPPVPLSVLMDHFEHIIKVAGIDHVGVGSDFDGVPDLPKDMEDIAQLPNITYELLKRGYSQQDIKKVLGENLMRAFAKAEQVAQTNTRQVSGQGSLKRLKLDKK
;
A
#
# COMPACT_ATOMS: atom_id res chain seq x y z
N GLN A 1 0.05 -19.81 7.87
CA GLN A 1 -1.04 -20.23 6.95
C GLN A 1 -0.54 -21.12 5.81
N ALA A 2 0.52 -20.73 5.08
CA ALA A 2 1.09 -21.56 4.01
C ALA A 2 1.43 -23.00 4.44
N GLU A 3 2.06 -23.18 5.60
CA GLU A 3 2.36 -24.50 6.18
C GLU A 3 1.11 -25.35 6.48
N ARG A 4 0.01 -24.70 6.88
CA ARG A 4 -1.26 -25.39 7.18
C ARG A 4 -2.03 -25.77 5.91
N ARG A 5 -1.73 -25.13 4.77
CA ARG A 5 -2.46 -25.30 3.50
C ARG A 5 -1.50 -25.44 2.29
N PRO A 6 -0.51 -26.36 2.33
CA PRO A 6 0.58 -26.42 1.34
C PRO A 6 0.10 -26.84 -0.06
N GLN A 7 -1.11 -27.40 -0.18
CA GLN A 7 -1.73 -27.72 -1.46
C GLN A 7 -2.35 -26.50 -2.15
N LYS A 8 -2.66 -25.43 -1.42
CA LYS A 8 -3.30 -24.22 -1.94
C LYS A 8 -2.38 -23.00 -1.91
N LEU A 9 -1.52 -22.89 -0.91
CA LEU A 9 -0.66 -21.74 -0.64
C LEU A 9 0.81 -22.16 -0.57
N VAL A 10 1.70 -21.35 -1.13
CA VAL A 10 3.16 -21.47 -0.95
C VAL A 10 3.75 -20.09 -0.66
N MET A 11 4.83 -20.02 0.10
CA MET A 11 5.51 -18.74 0.28
C MET A 11 6.19 -18.31 -1.03
N GLY A 12 6.03 -17.03 -1.37
CA GLY A 12 6.66 -16.38 -2.51
C GLY A 12 7.71 -15.37 -2.05
N TYR A 13 8.94 -15.51 -2.55
CA TYR A 13 10.07 -14.68 -2.17
C TYR A 13 10.75 -14.02 -3.38
N SER A 14 10.26 -14.30 -4.58
CA SER A 14 10.80 -13.80 -5.83
C SER A 14 9.76 -13.88 -6.92
N THR A 15 10.00 -13.18 -8.02
CA THR A 15 9.17 -13.33 -9.22
C THR A 15 9.13 -14.77 -9.72
N SER A 16 10.26 -15.49 -9.59
CA SER A 16 10.36 -16.90 -9.97
C SER A 16 9.45 -17.81 -9.11
N ASP A 17 9.31 -17.52 -7.82
CA ASP A 17 8.43 -18.26 -6.91
C ASP A 17 6.95 -18.06 -7.26
N ILE A 18 6.57 -16.82 -7.57
CA ILE A 18 5.19 -16.49 -7.96
C ILE A 18 4.80 -17.24 -9.24
N ARG A 19 5.68 -17.23 -10.24
CA ARG A 19 5.47 -17.97 -11.49
C ARG A 19 5.40 -19.48 -11.26
N ARG A 20 6.24 -20.02 -10.38
CA ARG A 20 6.22 -21.44 -10.02
C ARG A 20 4.91 -21.81 -9.33
N ALA A 21 4.45 -21.01 -8.36
CA ALA A 21 3.18 -21.23 -7.67
C ALA A 21 2.01 -21.24 -8.66
N LYS A 22 1.96 -20.25 -9.57
CA LYS A 22 0.91 -20.16 -10.60
C LYS A 22 0.88 -21.40 -11.50
N ARG A 23 2.04 -21.89 -11.97
CA ARG A 23 2.11 -23.13 -12.79
C ARG A 23 1.63 -24.37 -12.02
N GLN A 24 1.77 -24.37 -10.70
CA GLN A 24 1.33 -25.46 -9.83
C GLN A 24 -0.15 -25.32 -9.41
N GLY A 25 -0.88 -24.30 -9.89
CA GLY A 25 -2.26 -24.04 -9.46
C GLY A 25 -2.36 -23.57 -8.00
N LYS A 26 -1.28 -23.02 -7.43
CA LYS A 26 -1.20 -22.52 -6.05
C LYS A 26 -1.13 -21.00 -6.02
N ILE A 27 -1.52 -20.41 -4.90
CA ILE A 27 -1.36 -18.98 -4.62
C ILE A 27 0.01 -18.77 -3.96
N ALA A 28 0.79 -17.82 -4.47
CA ALA A 28 2.00 -17.36 -3.82
C ALA A 28 1.64 -16.34 -2.73
N ALA A 29 1.94 -16.66 -1.48
CA ALA A 29 1.80 -15.77 -0.33
C ALA A 29 3.12 -15.00 -0.15
N LEU A 30 3.07 -13.70 -0.39
CA LEU A 30 4.16 -12.77 -0.08
C LEU A 30 3.89 -12.09 1.26
N MET A 31 4.91 -11.46 1.83
CA MET A 31 4.79 -10.66 3.04
C MET A 31 5.33 -9.26 2.81
N GLY A 32 4.62 -8.26 3.33
CA GLY A 32 5.06 -6.89 3.42
C GLY A 32 4.94 -6.37 4.85
N ILE A 33 5.71 -5.33 5.15
CA ILE A 33 5.58 -4.57 6.40
C ILE A 33 4.90 -3.25 6.06
N GLU A 34 3.86 -2.90 6.80
CA GLU A 34 3.14 -1.65 6.60
C GLU A 34 3.54 -0.62 7.66
N GLY A 35 4.64 0.07 7.42
CA GLY A 35 5.15 1.14 8.26
C GLY A 35 6.57 0.89 8.76
N GLY A 36 7.43 1.89 8.54
CA GLY A 36 8.84 1.84 8.90
C GLY A 36 9.14 1.82 10.40
N HIS A 37 8.16 2.05 11.27
CA HIS A 37 8.33 1.91 12.72
C HIS A 37 8.74 0.47 13.10
N ALA A 38 8.36 -0.54 12.31
CA ALA A 38 8.69 -1.94 12.53
C ALA A 38 10.20 -2.23 12.58
N ILE A 39 11.04 -1.41 11.92
CA ILE A 39 12.50 -1.62 11.92
C ILE A 39 13.20 -0.95 13.10
N GLU A 40 12.48 -0.25 13.98
CA GLU A 40 13.00 0.44 15.17
C GLU A 40 14.32 1.20 14.90
N ASN A 41 14.31 1.98 13.81
CA ASN A 41 15.44 2.80 13.39
C ASN A 41 16.72 2.00 13.06
N SER A 42 16.60 0.73 12.67
CA SER A 42 17.73 -0.18 12.48
C SER A 42 17.75 -0.81 11.08
N LEU A 43 18.80 -0.51 10.32
CA LEU A 43 19.04 -1.17 9.03
C LEU A 43 19.32 -2.68 9.21
N MET A 44 19.81 -3.10 10.38
CA MET A 44 19.97 -4.51 10.70
C MET A 44 18.61 -5.22 10.83
N ALA A 45 17.63 -4.57 11.47
CA ALA A 45 16.28 -5.11 11.58
C ALA A 45 15.62 -5.23 10.20
N LEU A 46 15.76 -4.20 9.34
CA LEU A 46 15.31 -4.25 7.94
C LEU A 46 15.87 -5.48 7.19
N ARG A 47 17.18 -5.73 7.31
CA ARG A 47 17.82 -6.93 6.72
C ARG A 47 17.28 -8.23 7.31
N ALA A 48 17.06 -8.27 8.62
CA ALA A 48 16.52 -9.45 9.30
C ALA A 48 15.10 -9.76 8.78
N PHE A 49 14.24 -8.76 8.64
CA PHE A 49 12.90 -8.93 8.04
C PHE A 49 12.96 -9.42 6.59
N TYR A 50 13.87 -8.87 5.78
CA TYR A 50 14.06 -9.37 4.42
C TYR A 50 14.44 -10.86 4.40
N ARG A 51 15.33 -11.29 5.30
CA ARG A 51 15.73 -12.70 5.46
C ARG A 51 14.58 -13.60 5.91
N LEU A 52 13.67 -13.08 6.73
CA LEU A 52 12.44 -13.78 7.16
C LEU A 52 11.39 -13.87 6.04
N GLY A 53 11.57 -13.14 4.93
CA GLY A 53 10.72 -13.27 3.75
C GLY A 53 9.94 -12.01 3.37
N ILE A 54 10.13 -10.89 4.07
CA ILE A 54 9.49 -9.61 3.70
C ILE A 54 10.02 -9.13 2.35
N ARG A 55 9.14 -8.70 1.45
CA ARG A 55 9.49 -8.25 0.08
C ARG A 55 9.08 -6.83 -0.27
N TYR A 56 8.24 -6.20 0.53
CA TYR A 56 8.07 -4.75 0.50
C TYR A 56 7.97 -4.18 1.91
N MET A 57 8.24 -2.89 2.05
CA MET A 57 7.92 -2.14 3.26
C MET A 57 7.35 -0.77 2.90
N THR A 58 6.19 -0.45 3.46
CA THR A 58 5.62 0.89 3.44
C THR A 58 6.41 1.78 4.40
N LEU A 59 6.89 2.94 3.95
CA LEU A 59 7.83 3.73 4.77
C LEU A 59 7.18 4.33 6.01
N THR A 60 5.89 4.65 5.95
CA THR A 60 5.07 5.10 7.09
C THR A 60 3.75 4.32 7.11
N HIS A 61 3.02 4.42 8.21
CA HIS A 61 1.58 4.15 8.24
C HIS A 61 0.88 5.51 8.41
N SER A 62 -0.18 5.60 9.21
CA SER A 62 -0.90 6.85 9.49
C SER A 62 -0.09 7.92 10.23
N ASN A 63 1.08 7.57 10.79
CA ASN A 63 1.88 8.45 11.64
C ASN A 63 3.27 8.70 11.03
N THR A 64 3.77 9.93 11.19
CA THR A 64 5.16 10.29 10.91
C THR A 64 6.06 9.56 11.91
N ASN A 65 7.07 8.85 11.39
CA ASN A 65 8.07 8.17 12.24
C ASN A 65 9.36 9.01 12.31
N ASP A 66 10.43 8.47 12.90
CA ASP A 66 11.66 9.23 13.14
C ASP A 66 12.47 9.59 11.88
N TRP A 67 12.05 9.17 10.69
CA TRP A 67 12.80 9.39 9.46
C TRP A 67 11.97 9.55 8.17
N ALA A 68 10.65 9.42 8.23
CA ALA A 68 9.75 9.65 7.11
C ALA A 68 8.42 10.27 7.56
N ASP A 69 7.96 11.28 6.81
CA ASP A 69 6.68 11.96 7.03
C ASP A 69 5.49 11.18 6.43
N SER A 70 4.41 11.04 7.20
CA SER A 70 3.14 10.46 6.74
C SER A 70 2.25 11.51 6.08
N SER A 71 1.37 11.08 5.16
CA SER A 71 0.35 11.94 4.55
C SER A 71 -0.76 12.37 5.52
N THR A 72 -0.93 11.65 6.63
CA THR A 72 -2.01 11.89 7.59
C THR A 72 -1.51 12.39 8.95
N ASP A 73 -0.28 12.87 9.02
CA ASP A 73 0.33 13.39 10.24
C ASP A 73 1.16 14.65 9.94
N MET A 74 1.60 15.33 10.99
CA MET A 74 2.44 16.52 10.88
C MET A 74 3.81 16.14 10.30
N ALA A 75 4.27 16.96 9.36
CA ALA A 75 5.61 16.85 8.79
C ALA A 75 6.69 17.22 9.82
N GLN A 76 7.73 16.40 9.91
CA GLN A 76 8.87 16.57 10.81
C GLN A 76 10.21 16.58 10.03
N HIS A 77 10.28 15.90 8.89
CA HIS A 77 11.53 15.66 8.15
C HIS A 77 11.62 16.41 6.83
N ASN A 78 10.53 17.07 6.41
CA ASN A 78 10.36 17.59 5.06
C ASN A 78 10.55 16.47 4.02
N GLY A 79 9.86 15.34 4.23
CA GLY A 79 9.93 14.15 3.39
C GLY A 79 10.69 13.00 4.05
N LEU A 80 11.94 12.81 3.63
CA LEU A 80 12.88 11.85 4.23
C LEU A 80 14.01 12.55 4.97
N SER A 81 14.31 12.08 6.19
CA SER A 81 15.57 12.43 6.85
C SER A 81 16.77 11.74 6.18
N ASP A 82 17.99 12.08 6.58
CA ASP A 82 19.18 11.40 6.05
C ASP A 82 19.20 9.91 6.36
N PHE A 83 18.67 9.49 7.51
CA PHE A 83 18.50 8.08 7.82
C PHE A 83 17.44 7.43 6.90
N GLY A 84 16.34 8.14 6.59
CA GLY A 84 15.33 7.65 5.64
C GLY A 84 15.89 7.40 4.24
N LYS A 85 16.81 8.26 3.78
CA LYS A 85 17.53 8.05 2.51
C LYS A 85 18.41 6.80 2.53
N GLU A 86 19.06 6.51 3.67
CA GLU A 86 19.81 5.27 3.87
C GLU A 86 18.91 4.03 3.90
N VAL A 87 17.71 4.12 4.50
CA VAL A 87 16.71 3.05 4.47
C VAL A 87 16.32 2.73 3.02
N VAL A 88 15.99 3.74 2.23
CA VAL A 88 15.67 3.59 0.79
C VAL A 88 16.81 2.92 0.03
N SER A 89 18.05 3.36 0.28
CA SER A 89 19.24 2.81 -0.37
C SER A 89 19.45 1.33 0.00
N GLU A 90 19.26 0.97 1.27
CA GLU A 90 19.35 -0.41 1.73
C GLU A 90 18.23 -1.29 1.16
N MET A 91 17.00 -0.77 1.03
CA MET A 91 15.90 -1.49 0.37
C MET A 91 16.23 -1.79 -1.10
N ASN A 92 16.77 -0.82 -1.84
CA ASN A 92 17.25 -1.05 -3.21
C ASN A 92 18.38 -2.08 -3.28
N ARG A 93 19.35 -2.04 -2.36
CA ARG A 93 20.44 -3.02 -2.30
C ARG A 93 19.92 -4.45 -2.02
N LEU A 94 18.91 -4.58 -1.16
CA LEU A 94 18.29 -5.87 -0.84
C LEU A 94 17.40 -6.41 -1.96
N GLY A 95 16.85 -5.53 -2.79
CA GLY A 95 15.75 -5.87 -3.70
C GLY A 95 14.43 -6.00 -2.95
N MET A 96 14.26 -5.22 -1.87
CA MET A 96 12.98 -5.01 -1.21
C MET A 96 12.27 -3.87 -1.94
N LEU A 97 11.02 -4.09 -2.33
CA LEU A 97 10.19 -3.05 -2.94
C LEU A 97 9.93 -1.94 -1.93
N ILE A 98 10.11 -0.70 -2.36
CA ILE A 98 9.77 0.48 -1.57
C ILE A 98 8.32 0.80 -1.82
N ASP A 99 7.51 0.77 -0.77
CA ASP A 99 6.12 1.13 -0.84
C ASP A 99 5.88 2.55 -0.32
N VAL A 100 5.24 3.36 -1.15
CA VAL A 100 4.91 4.78 -0.90
C VAL A 100 3.42 5.00 -0.69
N SER A 101 2.62 3.97 -0.45
CA SER A 101 1.34 4.15 0.22
C SER A 101 1.56 4.80 1.61
N HIS A 102 0.57 5.54 2.11
CA HIS A 102 0.59 6.30 3.37
C HIS A 102 1.55 7.50 3.48
N VAL A 103 2.68 7.52 2.78
CA VAL A 103 3.69 8.58 2.95
C VAL A 103 3.19 9.94 2.44
N SER A 104 3.77 11.03 2.94
CA SER A 104 3.49 12.37 2.42
C SER A 104 3.93 12.54 0.96
N ASP A 105 3.34 13.49 0.24
CA ASP A 105 3.74 13.84 -1.13
C ASP A 105 5.25 14.17 -1.23
N LYS A 106 5.79 14.85 -0.21
CA LYS A 106 7.21 15.20 -0.16
C LYS A 106 8.10 13.97 0.05
N THR A 107 7.71 13.04 0.93
CA THR A 107 8.40 11.76 1.12
C THR A 107 8.39 10.94 -0.18
N MET A 108 7.25 10.87 -0.86
CA MET A 108 7.12 10.17 -2.14
C MET A 108 8.05 10.78 -3.21
N SER A 109 8.09 12.12 -3.30
CA SER A 109 8.99 12.84 -4.19
C SER A 109 10.47 12.54 -3.89
N ASP A 110 10.87 12.55 -2.62
CA ASP A 110 12.25 12.21 -2.23
C ASP A 110 12.63 10.79 -2.60
N VAL A 111 11.74 9.82 -2.36
CA VAL A 111 11.94 8.43 -2.78
C VAL A 111 12.11 8.33 -4.30
N LEU A 112 11.25 8.99 -5.08
CA LEU A 112 11.34 8.99 -6.55
C LEU A 112 12.66 9.57 -7.06
N ASN A 113 13.22 10.55 -6.35
CA ASN A 113 14.48 11.20 -6.73
C ASN A 113 15.71 10.32 -6.46
N ILE A 114 15.69 9.49 -5.41
CA ILE A 114 16.86 8.73 -4.96
C ILE A 114 16.78 7.24 -5.28
N SER A 115 15.59 6.69 -5.50
CA SER A 115 15.44 5.26 -5.72
C SER A 115 15.97 4.82 -7.08
N THR A 116 16.76 3.75 -7.06
CA THR A 116 17.36 3.14 -8.24
C THR A 116 16.56 1.95 -8.78
N ALA A 117 15.51 1.54 -8.06
CA ALA A 117 14.59 0.48 -8.47
C ALA A 117 13.16 1.04 -8.61
N PRO A 118 12.27 0.33 -9.32
CA PRO A 118 10.85 0.65 -9.34
C PRO A 118 10.24 0.63 -7.93
N ILE A 119 9.47 1.66 -7.61
CA ILE A 119 8.68 1.74 -6.39
C ILE A 119 7.24 1.27 -6.62
N ILE A 120 6.53 0.97 -5.55
CA ILE A 120 5.10 0.68 -5.61
C ILE A 120 4.33 1.64 -4.70
N ALA A 121 3.08 1.92 -5.04
CA ALA A 121 2.08 2.29 -4.05
C ALA A 121 1.16 1.08 -3.92
N SER A 122 1.29 0.29 -2.84
CA SER A 122 0.65 -1.02 -2.72
C SER A 122 -0.87 -0.93 -2.56
N HIS A 123 -1.37 0.22 -2.12
CA HIS A 123 -2.79 0.55 -1.96
C HIS A 123 -2.96 2.08 -1.85
N SER A 124 -3.06 2.75 -3.01
CA SER A 124 -3.40 4.19 -3.09
C SER A 124 -4.19 4.49 -4.36
N SER A 125 -5.01 5.54 -4.33
CA SER A 125 -5.87 5.94 -5.45
C SER A 125 -5.55 7.35 -5.94
N ALA A 126 -6.29 7.84 -6.95
CA ALA A 126 -6.00 9.12 -7.62
C ALA A 126 -6.61 10.33 -6.89
N LYS A 127 -5.77 11.32 -6.55
CA LYS A 127 -6.20 12.51 -5.79
C LYS A 127 -7.10 13.44 -6.61
N ALA A 128 -6.99 13.39 -7.93
CA ALA A 128 -7.80 14.18 -8.85
C ALA A 128 -9.30 13.82 -8.82
N LEU A 129 -9.65 12.59 -8.41
CA LEU A 129 -11.04 12.13 -8.34
C LEU A 129 -11.63 12.21 -6.92
N ALA A 130 -10.78 12.05 -5.90
CA ALA A 130 -11.15 12.21 -4.50
C ALA A 130 -9.99 12.88 -3.75
N ASP A 131 -10.22 14.09 -3.24
CA ASP A 131 -9.19 14.89 -2.60
C ASP A 131 -8.95 14.41 -1.16
N HIS A 132 -8.12 13.38 -1.05
CA HIS A 132 -7.71 12.79 0.22
C HIS A 132 -6.17 12.75 0.32
N PRO A 133 -5.55 12.99 1.49
CA PRO A 133 -4.09 12.93 1.64
C PRO A 133 -3.48 11.56 1.30
N ARG A 134 -4.26 10.48 1.46
CA ARG A 134 -3.84 9.12 1.09
C ARG A 134 -3.76 8.87 -0.43
N ASN A 135 -4.30 9.76 -1.24
CA ASN A 135 -4.31 9.63 -2.69
C ASN A 135 -3.15 10.39 -3.34
N ILE A 136 -2.76 9.93 -4.53
CA ILE A 136 -1.58 10.41 -5.25
C ILE A 136 -1.98 11.47 -6.28
N SER A 137 -1.27 12.61 -6.27
CA SER A 137 -1.43 13.66 -7.27
C SER A 137 -0.93 13.23 -8.66
N ASP A 138 -1.48 13.81 -9.74
CA ASP A 138 -1.09 13.48 -11.11
C ASP A 138 0.40 13.66 -11.39
N GLY A 139 1.04 14.65 -10.74
CA GLY A 139 2.48 14.86 -10.84
C GLY A 139 3.28 13.67 -10.30
N LEU A 140 2.87 13.14 -9.15
CA LEU A 140 3.50 11.98 -8.53
C LEU A 140 3.16 10.68 -9.27
N LEU A 141 1.94 10.54 -9.82
CA LEU A 141 1.59 9.41 -10.70
C LEU A 141 2.52 9.33 -11.92
N LYS A 142 2.78 10.46 -12.57
CA LYS A 142 3.77 10.56 -13.67
C LYS A 142 5.19 10.25 -13.20
N GLY A 143 5.54 10.67 -11.98
CA GLY A 143 6.82 10.33 -11.34
C GLY A 143 7.01 8.82 -11.17
N ILE A 144 6.00 8.13 -10.63
CA ILE A 144 5.99 6.67 -10.48
C ILE A 144 6.12 5.98 -11.84
N ALA A 145 5.42 6.47 -12.86
CA ALA A 145 5.53 5.95 -14.22
C ALA A 145 6.97 6.09 -14.76
N LYS A 146 7.58 7.28 -14.64
CA LYS A 146 8.96 7.55 -15.06
C LYS A 146 9.99 6.67 -14.32
N ASN A 147 9.76 6.39 -13.04
CA ASN A 147 10.59 5.49 -12.23
C ASN A 147 10.44 4.00 -12.66
N GLY A 148 9.37 3.64 -13.39
CA GLY A 148 9.06 2.27 -13.78
C GLY A 148 8.15 1.53 -12.79
N GLY A 149 7.65 2.25 -11.77
CA GLY A 149 6.86 1.74 -10.65
C GLY A 149 5.41 1.41 -10.99
N VAL A 150 4.61 1.07 -9.97
CA VAL A 150 3.21 0.66 -10.12
C VAL A 150 2.36 1.27 -9.01
N VAL A 151 1.19 1.81 -9.37
CA VAL A 151 0.15 2.27 -8.44
C VAL A 151 -0.94 1.22 -8.38
N MET A 152 -1.08 0.57 -7.23
CA MET A 152 -2.07 -0.46 -6.98
C MET A 152 -3.30 0.20 -6.35
N VAL A 153 -4.41 0.22 -7.10
CA VAL A 153 -5.60 1.02 -6.76
C VAL A 153 -6.26 0.49 -5.49
N ASN A 154 -6.47 1.38 -4.52
CA ASN A 154 -7.14 1.11 -3.24
C ASN A 154 -8.66 1.17 -3.39
N PHE A 155 -9.39 0.31 -2.67
CA PHE A 155 -10.84 0.20 -2.80
C PHE A 155 -11.62 0.94 -1.73
N PHE A 156 -10.98 1.38 -0.64
CA PHE A 156 -11.64 2.00 0.49
C PHE A 156 -12.52 3.17 0.04
N SER A 157 -13.82 3.10 0.34
CA SER A 157 -14.78 4.12 -0.10
C SER A 157 -14.41 5.51 0.43
N GLY A 158 -13.83 5.56 1.64
CA GLY A 158 -13.26 6.75 2.26
C GLY A 158 -12.09 7.39 1.50
N PHE A 159 -11.45 6.69 0.56
CA PHE A 159 -10.38 7.25 -0.28
C PHE A 159 -10.83 7.46 -1.73
N ILE A 160 -11.88 6.80 -2.22
CA ILE A 160 -12.22 6.85 -3.65
C ILE A 160 -13.44 7.69 -4.00
N SER A 161 -14.26 8.11 -3.03
CA SER A 161 -15.45 8.95 -3.32
C SER A 161 -15.46 10.22 -2.48
N GLN A 162 -15.49 11.37 -3.16
CA GLN A 162 -15.61 12.67 -2.52
C GLN A 162 -16.95 12.82 -1.79
N GLU A 163 -18.02 12.25 -2.35
CA GLU A 163 -19.35 12.20 -1.76
C GLU A 163 -19.36 11.35 -0.49
N TYR A 164 -18.69 10.19 -0.50
CA TYR A 164 -18.54 9.34 0.68
C TYR A 164 -17.77 10.06 1.79
N ILE A 165 -16.66 10.72 1.45
CA ILE A 165 -15.87 11.53 2.40
C ILE A 165 -16.74 12.62 3.04
N ALA A 166 -17.54 13.34 2.24
CA ALA A 166 -18.43 14.38 2.74
C ALA A 166 -19.54 13.80 3.64
N ALA A 167 -20.18 12.71 3.23
CA ALA A 167 -21.21 12.03 4.02
C ALA A 167 -20.65 11.49 5.34
N ARG A 168 -19.45 10.91 5.31
CA ARG A 168 -18.73 10.43 6.50
C ARG A 168 -18.46 11.56 7.49
N LYS A 169 -17.98 12.71 7.00
CA LYS A 169 -17.75 13.88 7.85
C LYS A 169 -19.01 14.31 8.59
N VAL A 170 -20.14 14.43 7.88
CA VAL A 170 -21.44 14.81 8.47
C VAL A 170 -21.88 13.78 9.51
N ARG A 171 -21.75 12.48 9.22
CA ARG A 171 -22.09 11.41 10.16
C ARG A 171 -21.20 11.48 11.40
N ASP A 172 -19.89 11.57 11.23
CA ASP A 172 -18.92 11.53 12.33
C ASP A 172 -19.08 12.78 13.23
N GLU A 173 -19.42 13.95 12.66
CA GLU A 173 -19.80 15.15 13.42
C GLU A 173 -21.08 14.94 14.25
N LYS A 174 -22.12 14.33 13.66
CA LYS A 174 -23.37 14.00 14.36
C LYS A 174 -23.14 13.03 15.51
N LEU A 175 -22.29 12.02 15.31
CA LEU A 175 -22.04 10.94 16.27
C LEU A 175 -20.92 11.25 17.28
N LYS A 176 -20.31 12.44 17.21
CA LYS A 176 -19.12 12.80 17.99
C LYS A 176 -19.27 12.53 19.49
N ALA A 177 -20.36 13.01 20.10
CA ALA A 177 -20.60 12.84 21.53
C ALA A 177 -20.81 11.37 21.94
N GLU A 178 -21.50 10.58 21.09
CA GLU A 178 -21.71 9.16 21.31
C GLU A 178 -20.40 8.39 21.21
N LEU A 179 -19.58 8.70 20.19
CA LEU A 179 -18.24 8.12 20.02
C LEU A 179 -17.31 8.45 21.18
N GLU A 180 -17.30 9.70 21.66
CA GLU A 180 -16.53 10.11 22.85
C GLU A 180 -16.99 9.34 24.10
N THR A 181 -18.29 9.14 24.25
CA THR A 181 -18.86 8.35 25.35
C THR A 181 -18.44 6.88 25.27
N LEU A 182 -18.51 6.27 24.08
CA LEU A 182 -18.06 4.90 23.86
C LEU A 182 -16.57 4.73 24.17
N ASN A 183 -15.74 5.63 23.64
CA ASN A 183 -14.29 5.63 23.86
C ASN A 183 -13.96 5.71 25.35
N GLN A 184 -14.64 6.58 26.11
CA GLN A 184 -14.41 6.70 27.55
C GLN A 184 -14.92 5.49 28.33
N THR A 185 -16.09 4.95 27.95
CA THR A 185 -16.72 3.81 28.62
C THR A 185 -15.92 2.52 28.45
N TYR A 186 -15.36 2.31 27.26
CA TYR A 186 -14.63 1.09 26.89
C TYR A 186 -13.13 1.32 26.67
N LYS A 187 -12.54 2.35 27.31
CA LYS A 187 -11.11 2.70 27.16
C LYS A 187 -10.15 1.54 27.46
N ASP A 188 -10.55 0.63 28.34
CA ASP A 188 -9.76 -0.53 28.78
C ASP A 188 -10.23 -1.85 28.12
N ASP A 189 -11.23 -1.81 27.24
CA ASP A 189 -11.80 -2.97 26.53
C ASP A 189 -11.93 -2.66 25.04
N ALA A 190 -10.79 -2.76 24.33
CA ALA A 190 -10.70 -2.44 22.91
C ALA A 190 -11.66 -3.27 22.04
N LYS A 191 -11.88 -4.54 22.40
CA LYS A 191 -12.77 -5.42 21.65
C LYS A 191 -14.22 -4.97 21.78
N LYS A 192 -14.67 -4.67 23.00
CA LYS A 192 -16.03 -4.18 23.21
C LYS A 192 -16.24 -2.79 22.63
N LEU A 193 -15.22 -1.93 22.66
CA LEU A 193 -15.26 -0.63 21.98
C LEU A 193 -15.50 -0.79 20.49
N GLU A 194 -14.79 -1.72 19.83
CA GLU A 194 -14.96 -2.03 18.41
C GLU A 194 -16.38 -2.54 18.14
N GLU A 195 -16.86 -3.54 18.87
CA GLU A 195 -18.21 -4.10 18.72
C GLU A 195 -19.33 -3.04 18.86
N GLU A 196 -19.22 -2.13 19.83
CA GLU A 196 -20.24 -1.08 20.04
C GLU A 196 -20.14 0.04 18.98
N ARG A 197 -18.94 0.36 18.49
CA ARG A 197 -18.77 1.29 17.37
C ARG A 197 -19.34 0.73 16.08
N ASP A 198 -19.16 -0.57 15.83
CA ASP A 198 -19.74 -1.24 14.66
C ASP A 198 -21.27 -1.19 14.70
N LYS A 199 -21.88 -1.44 15.85
CA LYS A 199 -23.34 -1.28 16.02
C LYS A 199 -23.79 0.15 15.76
N LEU A 200 -23.06 1.13 16.30
CA LEU A 200 -23.37 2.55 16.11
C LEU A 200 -23.31 2.95 14.63
N PHE A 201 -22.28 2.50 13.91
CA PHE A 201 -22.14 2.76 12.47
C PHE A 201 -23.15 1.99 11.62
N ALA A 202 -23.51 0.76 11.99
CA ALA A 202 -24.56 0.00 11.32
C ALA A 202 -25.94 0.69 11.47
N ALA A 203 -26.21 1.33 12.60
CA ALA A 203 -27.41 2.15 12.81
C ALA A 203 -27.38 3.50 12.09
N ASN A 204 -26.22 3.93 11.61
CA ASN A 204 -26.01 5.20 10.90
C ASN A 204 -25.19 4.95 9.61
N PRO A 205 -25.74 4.19 8.64
CA PRO A 205 -25.00 3.75 7.47
C PRO A 205 -24.64 4.93 6.55
N LEU A 206 -23.52 4.78 5.84
CA LEU A 206 -23.13 5.70 4.77
C LEU A 206 -23.68 5.23 3.42
N PRO A 207 -23.86 6.16 2.45
CA PRO A 207 -24.30 5.77 1.12
C PRO A 207 -23.28 4.81 0.47
N PRO A 208 -23.74 3.74 -0.20
CA PRO A 208 -22.82 2.80 -0.84
C PRO A 208 -22.11 3.46 -2.03
N VAL A 209 -20.81 3.21 -2.18
CA VAL A 209 -20.04 3.68 -3.34
C VAL A 209 -20.17 2.67 -4.48
N PRO A 210 -20.59 3.09 -5.70
CA PRO A 210 -20.68 2.19 -6.84
C PRO A 210 -19.31 1.70 -7.31
N LEU A 211 -19.24 0.46 -7.84
CA LEU A 211 -18.04 -0.08 -8.50
C LEU A 211 -17.50 0.84 -9.61
N SER A 212 -18.37 1.58 -10.31
CA SER A 212 -17.92 2.52 -11.35
C SER A 212 -16.93 3.56 -10.82
N VAL A 213 -17.11 4.03 -9.58
CA VAL A 213 -16.19 5.01 -8.96
C VAL A 213 -14.79 4.40 -8.77
N LEU A 214 -14.71 3.14 -8.34
CA LEU A 214 -13.44 2.42 -8.28
C LEU A 214 -12.79 2.31 -9.66
N MET A 215 -13.60 1.98 -10.68
CA MET A 215 -13.10 1.85 -12.05
C MET A 215 -12.62 3.20 -12.63
N ASP A 216 -13.25 4.32 -12.26
CA ASP A 216 -12.80 5.65 -12.68
C ASP A 216 -11.36 5.94 -12.19
N HIS A 217 -10.99 5.46 -10.99
CA HIS A 217 -9.61 5.55 -10.51
C HIS A 217 -8.63 4.70 -11.34
N PHE A 218 -9.00 3.48 -11.72
CA PHE A 218 -8.18 2.68 -12.65
C PHE A 218 -7.96 3.43 -13.96
N GLU A 219 -9.03 3.94 -14.59
CA GLU A 219 -8.95 4.64 -15.87
C GLU A 219 -8.15 5.94 -15.80
N HIS A 220 -8.33 6.72 -14.73
CA HIS A 220 -7.57 7.95 -14.52
C HIS A 220 -6.07 7.65 -14.33
N ILE A 221 -5.72 6.64 -13.54
CA ILE A 221 -4.32 6.25 -13.36
C ILE A 221 -3.74 5.72 -14.67
N ILE A 222 -4.48 4.92 -15.43
CA ILE A 222 -4.06 4.46 -16.77
C ILE A 222 -3.83 5.66 -17.70
N LYS A 223 -4.70 6.67 -17.67
CA LYS A 223 -4.58 7.88 -18.49
C LYS A 223 -3.35 8.71 -18.12
N VAL A 224 -3.01 8.82 -16.83
CA VAL A 224 -1.93 9.69 -16.33
C VAL A 224 -0.57 8.99 -16.29
N ALA A 225 -0.53 7.76 -15.79
CA ALA A 225 0.69 6.98 -15.60
C ALA A 225 0.93 5.94 -16.70
N GLY A 226 -0.09 5.57 -17.47
CA GLY A 226 -0.02 4.53 -18.50
C GLY A 226 -0.43 3.15 -18.00
N ILE A 227 -0.89 2.30 -18.94
CA ILE A 227 -1.39 0.94 -18.64
C ILE A 227 -0.34 0.02 -17.99
N ASP A 228 0.94 0.32 -18.18
CA ASP A 228 2.05 -0.41 -17.59
C ASP A 228 2.28 -0.07 -16.10
N HIS A 229 1.55 0.88 -15.53
CA HIS A 229 1.85 1.43 -14.19
C HIS A 229 0.68 1.37 -13.21
N VAL A 230 -0.34 0.57 -13.51
CA VAL A 230 -1.52 0.34 -12.65
C VAL A 230 -1.57 -1.09 -12.15
N GLY A 231 -2.07 -1.31 -10.94
CA GLY A 231 -2.28 -2.62 -10.33
C GLY A 231 -3.48 -2.65 -9.40
N VAL A 232 -3.66 -3.75 -8.67
CA VAL A 232 -4.79 -3.97 -7.76
C VAL A 232 -4.30 -4.06 -6.31
N GLY A 233 -4.78 -3.18 -5.43
CA GLY A 233 -4.38 -3.10 -4.02
C GLY A 233 -5.57 -2.90 -3.09
N SER A 234 -6.39 -3.95 -2.93
CA SER A 234 -7.78 -3.82 -2.43
C SER A 234 -7.94 -3.31 -1.01
N ASP A 235 -6.94 -3.54 -0.14
CA ASP A 235 -7.06 -3.28 1.30
C ASP A 235 -8.12 -4.16 2.00
N PHE A 236 -8.43 -5.34 1.44
CA PHE A 236 -9.33 -6.31 2.07
C PHE A 236 -8.87 -6.66 3.49
N ASP A 237 -9.84 -6.80 4.40
CA ASP A 237 -9.63 -7.01 5.83
C ASP A 237 -8.87 -5.85 6.55
N GLY A 238 -8.56 -4.76 5.86
CA GLY A 238 -7.85 -3.58 6.40
C GLY A 238 -8.71 -2.33 6.55
N VAL A 239 -9.91 -2.31 5.96
CA VAL A 239 -10.79 -1.13 5.93
C VAL A 239 -12.24 -1.48 6.29
N PRO A 240 -12.99 -0.52 6.88
CA PRO A 240 -14.35 -0.80 7.37
C PRO A 240 -15.43 -0.86 6.28
N ASP A 241 -15.14 -0.35 5.08
CA ASP A 241 -16.11 -0.26 4.00
C ASP A 241 -15.46 -0.34 2.62
N LEU A 242 -16.18 -0.94 1.69
CA LEU A 242 -15.72 -1.18 0.32
C LEU A 242 -16.83 -0.81 -0.66
N PRO A 243 -16.53 -0.63 -1.95
CA PRO A 243 -17.52 -0.31 -2.95
C PRO A 243 -18.46 -1.49 -3.12
N LYS A 244 -19.69 -1.19 -3.52
CA LYS A 244 -20.67 -2.22 -3.87
C LYS A 244 -20.10 -3.14 -4.95
N ASP A 245 -20.37 -4.44 -4.80
CA ASP A 245 -19.89 -5.50 -5.68
C ASP A 245 -18.36 -5.72 -5.61
N MET A 246 -17.72 -5.27 -4.53
CA MET A 246 -16.29 -5.43 -4.22
C MET A 246 -16.04 -5.65 -2.72
N GLU A 247 -16.97 -6.30 -2.03
CA GLU A 247 -16.96 -6.48 -0.57
C GLU A 247 -15.90 -7.48 -0.09
N ASP A 248 -15.49 -8.42 -0.95
CA ASP A 248 -14.50 -9.44 -0.61
C ASP A 248 -13.68 -9.92 -1.83
N ILE A 249 -12.81 -10.90 -1.61
CA ILE A 249 -11.91 -11.41 -2.64
C ILE A 249 -12.63 -12.15 -3.78
N ALA A 250 -13.84 -12.66 -3.56
CA ALA A 250 -14.64 -13.37 -4.55
C ALA A 250 -15.11 -12.46 -5.69
N GLN A 251 -15.18 -11.15 -5.46
CA GLN A 251 -15.64 -10.16 -6.43
C GLN A 251 -14.50 -9.59 -7.30
N LEU A 252 -13.23 -9.94 -7.07
CA LEU A 252 -12.12 -9.54 -7.96
C LEU A 252 -12.35 -9.78 -9.48
N PRO A 253 -13.08 -10.81 -9.93
CA PRO A 253 -13.46 -10.95 -11.34
C PRO A 253 -14.26 -9.77 -11.91
N ASN A 254 -14.96 -8.98 -11.08
CA ASN A 254 -15.72 -7.81 -11.51
C ASN A 254 -14.80 -6.75 -12.11
N ILE A 255 -13.58 -6.57 -11.61
CA ILE A 255 -12.58 -5.67 -12.21
C ILE A 255 -12.24 -6.12 -13.64
N THR A 256 -12.08 -7.43 -13.84
CA THR A 256 -11.79 -7.99 -15.17
C THR A 256 -12.96 -7.76 -16.13
N TYR A 257 -14.19 -8.02 -15.67
CA TYR A 257 -15.40 -7.80 -16.44
C TYR A 257 -15.56 -6.32 -16.83
N GLU A 258 -15.38 -5.42 -15.87
CA GLU A 258 -15.51 -3.98 -16.05
C GLU A 258 -14.42 -3.40 -16.98
N LEU A 259 -13.19 -3.91 -16.95
CA LEU A 259 -12.14 -3.53 -17.92
C LEU A 259 -12.45 -4.05 -19.33
N LEU A 260 -12.94 -5.29 -19.47
CA LEU A 260 -13.37 -5.83 -20.77
C LEU A 260 -14.50 -4.99 -21.38
N LYS A 261 -15.50 -4.65 -20.56
CA LYS A 261 -16.65 -3.82 -20.97
C LYS A 261 -16.23 -2.42 -21.44
N ARG A 262 -15.15 -1.87 -20.87
CA ARG A 262 -14.54 -0.58 -21.27
C ARG A 262 -13.61 -0.68 -22.47
N GLY A 263 -13.41 -1.87 -23.05
CA GLY A 263 -12.64 -2.06 -24.27
C GLY A 263 -11.15 -2.32 -24.07
N TYR A 264 -10.69 -2.59 -22.85
CA TYR A 264 -9.30 -2.99 -22.62
C TYR A 264 -9.01 -4.38 -23.18
N SER A 265 -7.84 -4.55 -23.79
CA SER A 265 -7.42 -5.83 -24.33
C SER A 265 -7.12 -6.84 -23.21
N GLN A 266 -7.19 -8.14 -23.51
CA GLN A 266 -6.78 -9.17 -22.54
C GLN A 266 -5.32 -9.00 -22.09
N GLN A 267 -4.45 -8.45 -22.94
CA GLN A 267 -3.06 -8.18 -22.59
C GLN A 267 -2.95 -7.06 -21.57
N ASP A 268 -3.69 -5.97 -21.76
CA ASP A 268 -3.75 -4.84 -20.83
C ASP A 268 -4.35 -5.24 -19.49
N ILE A 269 -5.39 -6.07 -19.50
CA ILE A 269 -5.98 -6.58 -18.27
C ILE A 269 -4.96 -7.42 -17.49
N LYS A 270 -4.16 -8.27 -18.15
CA LYS A 270 -3.09 -9.03 -17.47
C LYS A 270 -2.04 -8.10 -16.83
N LYS A 271 -1.73 -6.96 -17.46
CA LYS A 271 -0.89 -5.91 -16.87
C LYS A 271 -1.45 -5.45 -15.52
N VAL A 272 -2.70 -5.03 -15.51
CA VAL A 272 -3.40 -4.56 -14.29
C VAL A 272 -3.48 -5.66 -13.22
N LEU A 273 -3.79 -6.90 -13.61
CA LEU A 273 -3.99 -8.02 -12.68
C LEU A 273 -2.70 -8.57 -12.06
N GLY A 274 -1.53 -8.09 -12.47
CA GLY A 274 -0.29 -8.41 -11.77
C GLY A 274 0.98 -8.42 -12.63
N GLU A 275 0.89 -8.45 -13.96
CA GLU A 275 2.10 -8.44 -14.80
C GLU A 275 2.94 -7.16 -14.61
N ASN A 276 2.29 -6.02 -14.30
CA ASN A 276 2.99 -4.78 -13.94
C ASN A 276 3.80 -4.92 -12.64
N LEU A 277 3.20 -5.47 -11.60
CA LEU A 277 3.90 -5.75 -10.34
C LEU A 277 5.05 -6.74 -10.55
N MET A 278 4.82 -7.79 -11.35
CA MET A 278 5.85 -8.77 -11.69
C MET A 278 7.05 -8.12 -12.41
N ARG A 279 6.81 -7.17 -13.31
CA ARG A 279 7.87 -6.39 -13.97
C ARG A 279 8.64 -5.54 -12.97
N ALA A 280 7.95 -4.75 -12.15
CA ALA A 280 8.58 -3.88 -11.15
C ALA A 280 9.42 -4.70 -10.15
N PHE A 281 8.86 -5.82 -9.68
CA PHE A 281 9.56 -6.72 -8.76
C PHE A 281 10.79 -7.38 -9.40
N ALA A 282 10.69 -7.87 -10.64
CA ALA A 282 11.84 -8.40 -11.36
C ALA A 282 12.95 -7.36 -11.52
N LYS A 283 12.59 -6.10 -11.76
CA LYS A 283 13.57 -5.02 -11.89
C LYS A 283 14.24 -4.70 -10.55
N ALA A 284 13.50 -4.71 -9.43
CA ALA A 284 14.08 -4.58 -8.09
C ALA A 284 15.07 -5.72 -7.78
N GLU A 285 14.75 -6.95 -8.18
CA GLU A 285 15.67 -8.09 -8.07
C GLU A 285 16.96 -7.89 -8.89
N GLN A 286 16.85 -7.33 -10.11
CA GLN A 286 18.00 -7.03 -10.96
C GLN A 286 18.91 -5.95 -10.34
N VAL A 287 18.32 -4.86 -9.82
CA VAL A 287 19.08 -3.78 -9.17
C VAL A 287 19.88 -4.32 -7.97
N ALA A 288 19.28 -5.22 -7.19
CA ALA A 288 19.97 -5.87 -6.08
C ALA A 288 21.15 -6.74 -6.53
N GLN A 289 21.05 -7.41 -7.69
CA GLN A 289 22.13 -8.23 -8.24
C GLN A 289 23.32 -7.39 -8.69
N THR A 290 23.07 -6.26 -9.36
CA THR A 290 24.13 -5.33 -9.81
C THR A 290 24.87 -4.68 -8.63
N ASN A 291 24.18 -4.46 -7.51
CA ASN A 291 24.75 -3.87 -6.30
C ASN A 291 25.46 -4.89 -5.39
N THR A 292 25.89 -6.03 -5.95
CA THR A 292 26.56 -7.15 -5.23
C THR A 292 25.76 -7.61 -4.00
N ARG A 293 24.68 -8.36 -4.23
CA ARG A 293 23.78 -8.91 -3.20
C ARG A 293 24.52 -9.77 -2.16
N GLN A 294 25.09 -9.16 -1.13
CA GLN A 294 25.56 -9.83 0.08
C GLN A 294 24.57 -9.54 1.21
N VAL A 295 23.69 -10.52 1.47
CA VAL A 295 22.61 -10.44 2.49
C VAL A 295 23.15 -10.67 3.91
N SER A 296 24.43 -11.06 4.04
CA SER A 296 25.08 -11.38 5.31
C SER A 296 26.22 -10.42 5.65
N GLY A 297 26.26 -9.91 6.88
CA GLY A 297 27.43 -9.30 7.53
C GLY A 297 27.92 -7.95 6.99
N GLN A 298 27.57 -7.60 5.76
CA GLN A 298 27.95 -6.34 5.11
C GLN A 298 26.75 -5.42 4.94
N GLY A 299 26.95 -4.14 5.26
CA GLY A 299 25.93 -3.11 5.32
C GLY A 299 26.10 -2.26 6.57
N SER A 300 25.58 -1.04 6.53
CA SER A 300 25.65 -0.14 7.68
C SER A 300 24.98 -0.78 8.92
N LEU A 301 25.66 -0.70 10.07
CA LEU A 301 25.10 -1.00 11.39
C LEU A 301 24.44 0.23 12.01
N LYS A 302 24.30 1.32 11.23
CA LYS A 302 23.72 2.56 11.71
C LYS A 302 22.33 2.29 12.28
N ARG A 303 22.14 2.83 13.47
CA ARG A 303 20.86 2.98 14.13
C ARG A 303 20.66 4.46 14.37
N LEU A 304 19.52 5.01 13.98
CA LEU A 304 19.17 6.37 14.40
C LEU A 304 18.95 6.31 15.92
N LYS A 305 19.82 7.00 16.66
CA LYS A 305 19.65 7.18 18.10
C LYS A 305 18.75 8.39 18.29
N LEU A 306 17.63 8.20 18.97
CA LEU A 306 16.86 9.32 19.49
C LEU A 306 17.60 9.86 20.70
N ASP A 307 17.84 11.16 20.73
CA ASP A 307 18.27 11.81 21.96
C ASP A 307 17.16 11.59 22.99
N LYS A 308 17.52 11.01 24.15
CA LYS A 308 16.59 10.88 25.26
C LYS A 308 16.21 12.31 25.70
N LYS A 309 14.98 12.72 25.39
CA LYS A 309 14.33 13.85 26.05
C LYS A 309 13.92 13.45 27.47
#